data_AF-A9V6S0-F1
#
_entry.id   AF-A9V6S0-F1
#
_cell.length_a   1.000
_cell.length_b   1.000
_cell.length_c   1.000
_cell.angle_alpha   90.00
_cell.angle_beta   90.00
_cell.angle_gamma   90.00
#
_symmetry.space_group_name_H-M   'P 1'
#
loop_
_entity.id
_entity.type
_entity.pdbx_description
1 polymer ?
#
loop_
_entity_poly.entity_id
_entity_poly.type
_entity_poly.pdbx_seq_one_letter_code
_entity_poly.pdbx_strand_id
1 'polypeptide(L)'
;MGTRQGAAALRLLVLLVCGLLGLSCSLVVGGQGVELTGGDDQADISFQIHSFNDLGLLPQLRWKRATWFKFDPHYMTSDFCTSQSAIADPSRGCLVLNHDRPVALRQYNTTDQLLALLNSTRWRTYAAQRQLHVALCFKFDSGSDICSDAQDASDWRYTVDQLFDRIAALDLPNVTFVLDGVAVPASGPCLINRWSPWNATYIVGQNPAQGALDNNRTNGDETYQINNMPASHPVAAKLQAMQAIDYGKFLGNGQPFLFWEPSDEPDIAETITTYANGSLSTTGFRFAINIDPLQIAHYASYAAGPSRLSTAFDARVNSIEADVASAGTCGACPVSGTILLNNGTHGVEVHPANSTVQVDAPFAFGGDQDCHVALAESSNGHVAFTASCQALSAGANAVASVHALARLAPARKCAYQAPGLRKQVPYW
;
A
#
# COMPACT_ATOMS: atom_id res chain seq x y z
N MET A 1 -14.58 -36.00 6.55
CA MET A 1 -15.91 -35.99 7.20
C MET A 1 -15.70 -36.12 8.70
N GLY A 2 -16.18 -35.15 9.50
CA GLY A 2 -16.25 -35.28 10.96
C GLY A 2 -15.53 -34.20 11.78
N THR A 3 -16.13 -33.02 11.95
CA THR A 3 -15.82 -32.10 13.07
C THR A 3 -17.01 -31.22 13.53
N ARG A 4 -18.16 -31.22 12.83
CA ARG A 4 -19.29 -30.34 13.19
C ARG A 4 -20.21 -30.85 14.32
N GLN A 5 -20.06 -32.09 14.79
CA GLN A 5 -20.93 -32.65 15.84
C GLN A 5 -20.49 -32.33 17.29
N GLY A 6 -19.24 -31.89 17.52
CA GLY A 6 -18.74 -31.63 18.88
C GLY A 6 -19.30 -30.37 19.56
N ALA A 7 -19.59 -29.32 18.78
CA ALA A 7 -20.00 -28.03 19.34
C ALA A 7 -21.45 -28.04 19.89
N ALA A 8 -22.32 -28.87 19.32
CA ALA A 8 -23.71 -29.01 19.79
C ALA A 8 -23.78 -29.77 21.12
N ALA A 9 -22.99 -30.84 21.26
CA ALA A 9 -22.95 -31.64 22.48
C ALA A 9 -22.41 -30.85 23.69
N LEU A 10 -21.40 -30.00 23.48
CA LEU A 10 -20.82 -29.18 24.54
C LEU A 10 -21.78 -28.09 25.04
N ARG A 11 -22.59 -27.50 24.15
CA ARG A 11 -23.62 -26.50 24.52
C ARG A 11 -24.75 -27.11 25.34
N LEU A 12 -25.16 -28.34 25.01
CA LEU A 12 -26.21 -29.05 25.75
C LEU A 12 -25.74 -29.43 27.16
N LEU A 13 -24.47 -29.82 27.32
CA LEU A 13 -23.89 -30.19 28.62
C LEU A 13 -23.80 -28.98 29.58
N VAL A 14 -23.40 -27.81 29.08
CA VAL A 14 -23.31 -26.59 29.90
C VAL A 14 -24.68 -26.12 30.39
N LEU A 15 -25.71 -26.22 29.53
CA LEU A 15 -27.08 -25.87 29.90
C LEU A 15 -27.68 -26.85 30.93
N LEU A 16 -27.37 -28.15 30.82
CA LEU A 16 -27.85 -29.16 31.78
C LEU A 16 -27.22 -28.96 33.17
N VAL A 17 -25.93 -28.63 33.24
CA VAL A 17 -25.21 -28.43 34.50
C VAL A 17 -25.67 -27.14 35.20
N CYS A 18 -25.89 -26.05 34.45
CA CYS A 18 -26.41 -24.81 35.04
C CYS A 18 -27.87 -24.96 35.54
N GLY A 19 -28.70 -25.75 34.83
CA GLY A 19 -30.07 -26.04 35.25
C GLY A 19 -30.18 -26.90 36.52
N LEU A 20 -29.28 -27.87 36.70
CA LEU A 20 -29.28 -28.76 37.87
C LEU A 20 -28.72 -28.09 39.15
N LEU A 21 -27.91 -27.04 39.02
CA LEU A 21 -27.24 -26.39 40.15
C LEU A 21 -27.89 -25.07 40.58
N GLY A 22 -28.96 -24.62 39.94
CA GLY A 22 -29.65 -23.38 40.29
C GLY A 22 -28.77 -22.12 40.13
N LEU A 23 -27.71 -22.19 39.33
CA LEU A 23 -26.77 -21.11 39.10
C LEU A 23 -27.20 -20.29 37.88
N SER A 24 -27.29 -18.97 38.05
CA SER A 24 -27.49 -18.01 36.98
C SER A 24 -26.22 -17.92 36.11
N CYS A 25 -26.09 -18.80 35.12
CA CYS A 25 -25.01 -18.73 34.15
C CYS A 25 -25.32 -17.65 33.11
N SER A 26 -24.81 -16.43 33.30
CA SER A 26 -24.76 -15.43 32.22
C SER A 26 -23.74 -15.90 31.19
N LEU A 27 -24.23 -16.46 30.09
CA LEU A 27 -23.40 -16.76 28.93
C LEU A 27 -22.98 -15.41 28.32
N VAL A 28 -21.80 -14.92 28.68
CA VAL A 28 -21.13 -13.88 27.89
C VAL A 28 -20.77 -14.57 26.58
N VAL A 29 -21.66 -14.44 25.60
CA VAL A 29 -21.30 -14.64 24.20
C VAL A 29 -20.32 -13.52 23.90
N GLY A 30 -19.03 -13.78 24.17
CA GLY A 30 -17.96 -12.94 23.69
C GLY A 30 -18.23 -12.78 22.21
N GLY A 31 -18.43 -11.52 21.78
CA GLY A 31 -18.76 -11.19 20.42
C GLY A 31 -17.77 -11.90 19.52
N GLN A 32 -18.22 -12.99 18.91
CA GLN A 32 -17.59 -13.49 17.72
C GLN A 32 -17.76 -12.33 16.77
N GLY A 33 -16.67 -11.59 16.54
CA GLY A 33 -16.57 -10.70 15.40
C GLY A 33 -17.15 -11.48 14.24
N VAL A 34 -18.12 -10.86 13.56
CA VAL A 34 -18.74 -11.42 12.38
C VAL A 34 -17.60 -11.70 11.41
N GLU A 35 -17.11 -12.93 11.45
CA GLU A 35 -16.24 -13.47 10.42
C GLU A 35 -17.20 -13.59 9.26
N LEU A 36 -17.17 -12.58 8.38
CA LEU A 36 -17.89 -12.56 7.13
C LEU A 36 -17.35 -13.73 6.30
N THR A 37 -17.79 -14.94 6.59
CA THR A 37 -17.55 -16.13 5.76
C THR A 37 -18.48 -16.13 4.55
N GLY A 38 -18.83 -14.95 4.05
CA GLY A 38 -19.49 -14.80 2.76
C GLY A 38 -18.51 -15.29 1.71
N GLY A 39 -18.80 -16.45 1.13
CA GLY A 39 -18.13 -16.94 -0.06
C GLY A 39 -18.50 -16.04 -1.24
N ASP A 40 -17.94 -14.83 -1.26
CA ASP A 40 -17.83 -14.03 -2.46
C ASP A 40 -16.59 -14.53 -3.18
N ASP A 41 -16.79 -15.30 -4.25
CA ASP A 41 -15.77 -15.57 -5.28
C ASP A 41 -15.40 -14.28 -6.05
N GLN A 42 -15.44 -13.12 -5.40
CA GLN A 42 -14.93 -11.87 -5.94
C GLN A 42 -13.43 -11.85 -5.70
N ALA A 43 -12.68 -12.00 -6.78
CA ALA A 43 -11.25 -11.75 -6.76
C ALA A 43 -10.99 -10.34 -6.22
N ASP A 44 -10.47 -10.26 -5.00
CA ASP A 44 -10.15 -9.01 -4.33
C ASP A 44 -9.20 -8.17 -5.20
N ILE A 45 -9.67 -6.99 -5.63
CA ILE A 45 -8.80 -5.98 -6.24
C ILE A 45 -8.18 -5.16 -5.11
N SER A 46 -6.87 -5.21 -5.01
CA SER A 46 -6.14 -4.51 -3.96
C SER A 46 -4.82 -3.94 -4.48
N PHE A 47 -3.85 -3.72 -3.60
CA PHE A 47 -2.62 -3.02 -3.94
C PHE A 47 -1.37 -3.69 -3.33
N GLN A 48 -0.24 -3.44 -3.97
CA GLN A 48 1.12 -3.55 -3.45
C GLN A 48 1.69 -2.13 -3.39
N ILE A 49 2.30 -1.77 -2.27
CA ILE A 49 3.06 -0.52 -2.17
C ILE A 49 4.35 -0.71 -2.98
N HIS A 50 4.48 0.01 -4.09
CA HIS A 50 5.57 -0.17 -5.05
C HIS A 50 6.70 0.82 -4.77
N SER A 51 7.94 0.33 -4.86
CA SER A 51 9.18 1.13 -4.82
C SER A 51 9.32 2.10 -3.65
N PHE A 52 8.78 1.71 -2.48
CA PHE A 52 8.59 2.62 -1.36
C PHE A 52 9.78 2.62 -0.41
N ASN A 53 10.89 3.11 -0.95
CA ASN A 53 12.23 2.98 -0.37
C ASN A 53 12.49 3.88 0.86
N ASP A 54 11.62 4.86 1.14
CA ASP A 54 11.67 5.66 2.37
C ASP A 54 10.97 4.93 3.52
N LEU A 55 11.79 4.36 4.42
CA LEU A 55 11.29 3.59 5.56
C LEU A 55 10.54 4.46 6.58
N GLY A 56 10.77 5.77 6.59
CA GLY A 56 10.07 6.74 7.44
C GLY A 56 8.59 6.88 7.07
N LEU A 57 8.23 6.50 5.85
CA LEU A 57 6.86 6.54 5.36
C LEU A 57 6.09 5.22 5.57
N LEU A 58 6.75 4.12 5.96
CA LEU A 58 6.04 2.85 6.20
C LEU A 58 5.02 2.89 7.35
N PRO A 59 5.21 3.68 8.44
CA PRO A 59 4.23 3.78 9.51
C PRO A 59 2.83 4.18 9.05
N GLN A 60 2.66 5.06 8.06
CA GLN A 60 1.33 5.46 7.55
C GLN A 60 0.68 4.34 6.71
N LEU A 61 1.48 3.54 6.00
CA LEU A 61 0.98 2.44 5.17
C LEU A 61 0.39 1.31 6.02
N ARG A 62 0.86 1.15 7.26
CA ARG A 62 0.23 0.29 8.26
C ARG A 62 -1.22 0.70 8.56
N TRP A 63 -1.52 1.99 8.60
CA TRP A 63 -2.86 2.51 8.87
C TRP A 63 -3.78 2.29 7.66
N LYS A 64 -3.20 2.28 6.45
CA LYS A 64 -3.87 1.87 5.21
C LYS A 64 -3.98 0.35 5.06
N ARG A 65 -3.54 -0.42 6.07
CA ARG A 65 -3.56 -1.88 6.10
C ARG A 65 -2.83 -2.52 4.93
N ALA A 66 -1.71 -1.93 4.50
CA ALA A 66 -0.86 -2.51 3.47
C ALA A 66 -0.26 -3.84 3.96
N THR A 67 -0.39 -4.90 3.17
CA THR A 67 0.18 -6.23 3.44
C THR A 67 1.20 -6.67 2.40
N TRP A 68 1.35 -5.89 1.33
CA TRP A 68 2.23 -6.18 0.22
C TRP A 68 3.11 -4.96 -0.03
N PHE A 69 4.42 -5.15 0.07
CA PHE A 69 5.42 -4.10 -0.06
C PHE A 69 6.45 -4.53 -1.08
N LYS A 70 6.95 -3.57 -1.86
CA LYS A 70 8.12 -3.75 -2.73
C LYS A 70 9.15 -2.68 -2.39
N PHE A 71 10.37 -3.14 -2.18
CA PHE A 71 11.56 -2.32 -2.00
C PHE A 71 12.55 -2.62 -3.12
N ASP A 72 13.43 -1.68 -3.41
CA ASP A 72 14.45 -1.80 -4.45
C ASP A 72 15.85 -1.79 -3.83
N PRO A 73 16.35 -2.94 -3.33
CA PRO A 73 17.75 -3.07 -2.97
C PRO A 73 18.64 -2.83 -4.20
N HIS A 74 19.27 -1.67 -4.24
CA HIS A 74 20.17 -1.25 -5.29
C HIS A 74 21.60 -1.46 -4.82
N TYR A 75 22.32 -2.33 -5.53
CA TYR A 75 23.73 -2.56 -5.24
C TYR A 75 24.60 -1.41 -5.70
N MET A 76 25.44 -0.94 -4.78
CA MET A 76 26.45 0.05 -5.06
C MET A 76 27.83 -0.47 -4.65
N THR A 77 28.85 -0.01 -5.36
CA THR A 77 30.25 -0.40 -5.12
C THR A 77 30.76 0.07 -3.77
N SER A 78 31.86 -0.52 -3.29
CA SER A 78 32.51 -0.14 -2.03
C SER A 78 32.75 1.37 -1.94
N ASP A 79 33.27 1.99 -3.01
CA ASP A 79 33.54 3.44 -3.06
C ASP A 79 32.30 4.27 -2.74
N PHE A 80 31.14 3.95 -3.32
CA PHE A 80 29.88 4.61 -2.98
C PHE A 80 29.49 4.33 -1.53
N CYS A 81 29.60 3.08 -1.09
CA CYS A 81 29.12 2.65 0.22
C CYS A 81 29.89 3.28 1.38
N THR A 82 31.16 3.65 1.18
CA THR A 82 31.91 4.45 2.18
C THR A 82 31.28 5.81 2.48
N SER A 83 30.47 6.36 1.57
CA SER A 83 29.75 7.62 1.81
C SER A 83 28.46 7.42 2.62
N GLN A 84 28.01 6.18 2.81
CA GLN A 84 26.76 5.87 3.48
C GLN A 84 27.00 5.60 4.97
N SER A 85 26.60 6.56 5.80
CA SER A 85 26.76 6.52 7.26
C SER A 85 26.08 5.32 7.93
N ALA A 86 25.08 4.72 7.29
CA ALA A 86 24.32 3.59 7.82
C ALA A 86 24.90 2.21 7.43
N ILE A 87 26.00 2.16 6.65
CA ILE A 87 26.64 0.92 6.23
C ILE A 87 27.79 0.59 7.18
N ALA A 88 27.69 -0.56 7.85
CA ALA A 88 28.69 -1.01 8.81
C ALA A 88 29.97 -1.56 8.13
N ASP A 89 29.81 -2.29 7.03
CA ASP A 89 30.91 -2.86 6.24
C ASP A 89 30.70 -2.52 4.76
N PRO A 90 31.44 -1.54 4.21
CA PRO A 90 31.34 -1.17 2.81
C PRO A 90 32.27 -2.00 1.90
N SER A 91 33.09 -2.91 2.44
CA SER A 91 34.26 -3.48 1.73
C SER A 91 33.93 -4.23 0.42
N ARG A 92 32.73 -4.80 0.32
CA ARG A 92 32.22 -5.51 -0.87
C ARG A 92 30.98 -4.83 -1.46
N GLY A 93 30.87 -3.52 -1.29
CA GLY A 93 29.68 -2.77 -1.66
C GLY A 93 28.54 -2.94 -0.66
N CYS A 94 27.36 -2.49 -1.05
CA CYS A 94 26.19 -2.42 -0.16
C CYS A 94 24.88 -2.36 -0.95
N LEU A 95 23.79 -2.71 -0.28
CA LEU A 95 22.42 -2.61 -0.81
C LEU A 95 21.68 -1.45 -0.15
N VAL A 96 21.58 -0.34 -0.86
CA VAL A 96 20.76 0.82 -0.47
C VAL A 96 19.37 0.72 -1.12
N LEU A 97 18.34 1.26 -0.47
CA LEU A 97 16.98 1.24 -0.99
C LEU A 97 16.78 2.46 -1.90
N ASN A 98 16.71 2.21 -3.21
CA ASN A 98 16.35 3.21 -4.20
C ASN A 98 15.97 2.54 -5.52
N HIS A 99 14.92 3.02 -6.16
CA HIS A 99 14.50 2.47 -7.45
C HIS A 99 15.52 2.78 -8.55
N ASP A 100 15.90 4.06 -8.67
CA ASP A 100 16.87 4.53 -9.65
C ASP A 100 18.30 4.38 -9.13
N ARG A 101 19.30 4.66 -9.97
CA ARG A 101 20.71 4.66 -9.57
C ARG A 101 20.98 5.68 -8.46
N PRO A 102 21.49 5.26 -7.28
CA PRO A 102 21.86 6.15 -6.19
C PRO A 102 22.96 7.15 -6.56
N VAL A 103 22.91 8.35 -5.97
CA VAL A 103 23.90 9.42 -6.13
C VAL A 103 24.71 9.62 -4.83
N ALA A 104 26.04 9.71 -4.95
CA ALA A 104 26.97 9.56 -3.81
C ALA A 104 26.78 10.56 -2.65
N LEU A 105 26.22 11.74 -2.92
CA LEU A 105 26.03 12.81 -1.94
C LEU A 105 24.74 12.68 -1.12
N ARG A 106 23.89 11.69 -1.40
CA ARG A 106 22.63 11.46 -0.68
C ARG A 106 22.78 10.26 0.25
N GLN A 107 22.19 10.37 1.43
CA GLN A 107 22.01 9.23 2.33
C GLN A 107 20.72 8.49 1.97
N TYR A 108 20.82 7.17 1.85
CA TYR A 108 19.70 6.31 1.53
C TYR A 108 19.36 5.40 2.71
N ASN A 109 18.11 4.92 2.74
CA ASN A 109 17.82 3.78 3.60
C ASN A 109 18.58 2.55 3.10
N THR A 110 18.84 1.59 3.99
CA THR A 110 19.59 0.38 3.66
C THR A 110 18.74 -0.86 3.93
N THR A 111 19.13 -1.99 3.35
CA THR A 111 18.49 -3.28 3.67
C THR A 111 18.64 -3.62 5.16
N ASP A 112 19.75 -3.25 5.81
CA ASP A 112 19.95 -3.42 7.25
C ASP A 112 18.93 -2.65 8.08
N GLN A 113 18.62 -1.41 7.68
CA GLN A 113 17.59 -0.61 8.33
C GLN A 113 16.19 -1.19 8.10
N LEU A 114 15.92 -1.73 6.91
CA LEU A 114 14.68 -2.45 6.62
C LEU A 114 14.54 -3.68 7.54
N LEU A 115 15.59 -4.48 7.69
CA LEU A 115 15.61 -5.63 8.57
C LEU A 115 15.39 -5.23 10.04
N ALA A 116 16.07 -4.19 10.50
CA ALA A 116 15.86 -3.64 11.85
C ALA A 116 14.42 -3.17 12.05
N LEU A 117 13.82 -2.54 11.04
CA LEU A 117 12.43 -2.10 11.07
C LEU A 117 11.47 -3.29 11.16
N LEU A 118 11.61 -4.29 10.28
CA LEU A 118 10.77 -5.49 10.27
C LEU A 118 10.90 -6.31 11.56
N ASN A 119 12.09 -6.33 12.15
CA ASN A 119 12.36 -7.00 13.43
C ASN A 119 11.85 -6.21 14.66
N SER A 120 11.50 -4.93 14.50
CA SER A 120 11.00 -4.12 15.62
C SER A 120 9.69 -4.69 16.18
N THR A 121 9.47 -4.53 17.49
CA THR A 121 8.24 -4.98 18.16
C THR A 121 6.99 -4.48 17.45
N ARG A 122 6.99 -3.22 17.00
CA ARG A 122 5.84 -2.60 16.32
C ARG A 122 5.47 -3.32 15.01
N TRP A 123 6.46 -3.71 14.22
CA TRP A 123 6.23 -4.42 12.95
C TRP A 123 5.93 -5.90 13.17
N ARG A 124 6.61 -6.55 14.12
CA ARG A 124 6.26 -7.92 14.52
C ARG A 124 4.82 -8.03 15.01
N THR A 125 4.34 -7.09 15.85
CA THR A 125 2.93 -7.05 16.27
C THR A 125 1.98 -6.86 15.09
N TYR A 126 2.35 -6.02 14.12
CA TYR A 126 1.53 -5.81 12.93
C TYR A 126 1.45 -7.06 12.05
N ALA A 127 2.59 -7.73 11.82
CA ALA A 127 2.70 -8.98 11.08
C ALA A 127 2.05 -10.16 11.83
N ALA A 128 2.03 -10.17 13.16
CA ALA A 128 1.36 -11.21 13.94
C ALA A 128 -0.15 -11.32 13.65
N GLN A 129 -0.75 -10.27 13.11
CA GLN A 129 -2.17 -10.22 12.78
C GLN A 129 -2.44 -10.47 11.28
N ARG A 130 -1.40 -10.48 10.44
CA ARG A 130 -1.52 -10.40 8.97
C ARG A 130 -0.29 -11.00 8.30
N GLN A 131 -0.49 -11.81 7.26
CA GLN A 131 0.62 -12.19 6.39
C GLN A 131 1.14 -10.95 5.64
N LEU A 132 2.42 -10.63 5.81
CA LEU A 132 3.11 -9.60 5.04
C LEU A 132 3.89 -10.24 3.91
N HIS A 133 3.90 -9.60 2.75
CA HIS A 133 4.71 -9.98 1.60
C HIS A 133 5.66 -8.82 1.28
N VAL A 134 6.95 -9.13 1.21
CA VAL A 134 8.03 -8.16 0.95
C VAL A 134 8.77 -8.61 -0.31
N ALA A 135 8.44 -7.98 -1.42
CA ALA A 135 9.18 -8.14 -2.66
C ALA A 135 10.45 -7.29 -2.64
N LEU A 136 11.58 -7.92 -2.97
CA LEU A 136 12.88 -7.28 -3.06
C LEU A 136 13.27 -7.23 -4.54
N CYS A 137 13.06 -6.08 -5.16
CA CYS A 137 13.39 -5.85 -6.57
C CYS A 137 14.85 -5.41 -6.69
N PHE A 138 15.74 -6.40 -6.75
CA PHE A 138 17.16 -6.13 -6.78
C PHE A 138 17.54 -5.39 -8.07
N LYS A 139 18.37 -4.35 -7.92
CA LYS A 139 18.92 -3.56 -9.03
C LYS A 139 20.42 -3.78 -9.13
N PHE A 140 20.93 -3.85 -10.37
CA PHE A 140 22.34 -4.06 -10.68
C PHE A 140 22.71 -3.33 -11.97
N ASP A 141 23.30 -2.15 -11.82
CA ASP A 141 23.60 -1.23 -12.94
C ASP A 141 25.10 -1.19 -13.28
N SER A 142 25.82 -2.29 -13.08
CA SER A 142 27.28 -2.32 -13.27
C SER A 142 27.73 -2.59 -14.71
N GLY A 143 26.80 -3.10 -15.55
CA GLY A 143 27.05 -3.46 -16.94
C GLY A 143 27.74 -4.82 -17.14
N SER A 144 28.13 -5.51 -16.07
CA SER A 144 28.60 -6.91 -16.16
C SER A 144 27.42 -7.88 -16.14
N ASP A 145 27.64 -9.10 -16.64
CA ASP A 145 26.69 -10.19 -16.46
C ASP A 145 26.71 -10.62 -14.98
N ILE A 146 25.52 -10.72 -14.37
CA ILE A 146 25.36 -11.00 -12.94
C ILE A 146 25.86 -12.39 -12.52
N CYS A 147 26.11 -13.28 -13.47
CA CYS A 147 26.71 -14.59 -13.30
C CYS A 147 28.15 -14.70 -13.79
N SER A 148 28.77 -13.59 -14.22
CA SER A 148 30.19 -13.56 -14.58
C SER A 148 31.12 -13.60 -13.36
N ASP A 149 32.40 -13.80 -13.65
CA ASP A 149 33.51 -13.70 -12.70
C ASP A 149 33.97 -12.25 -12.45
N ALA A 150 33.26 -11.25 -12.99
CA ALA A 150 33.55 -9.86 -12.70
C ALA A 150 33.38 -9.56 -11.20
N GLN A 151 34.26 -8.72 -10.66
CA GLN A 151 34.31 -8.44 -9.23
C GLN A 151 32.99 -7.86 -8.71
N ASP A 152 32.37 -6.95 -9.46
CA ASP A 152 31.08 -6.34 -9.13
C ASP A 152 29.92 -7.34 -9.09
N ALA A 153 29.88 -8.31 -10.01
CA ALA A 153 28.90 -9.39 -10.01
C ALA A 153 29.13 -10.34 -8.82
N SER A 154 30.39 -10.67 -8.51
CA SER A 154 30.75 -11.46 -7.33
C SER A 154 30.37 -10.78 -6.02
N ASP A 155 30.65 -9.48 -5.91
CA ASP A 155 30.31 -8.66 -4.75
C ASP A 155 28.80 -8.48 -4.60
N TRP A 156 28.08 -8.24 -5.70
CA TRP A 156 26.63 -8.23 -5.71
C TRP A 156 26.06 -9.54 -5.16
N ARG A 157 26.45 -10.70 -5.72
CA ARG A 157 25.96 -12.02 -5.27
C ARG A 157 26.26 -12.22 -3.79
N TYR A 158 27.47 -11.87 -3.34
CA TYR A 158 27.83 -11.93 -1.93
C TYR A 158 26.92 -11.06 -1.05
N THR A 159 26.66 -9.81 -1.42
CA THR A 159 25.80 -8.93 -0.61
C THR A 159 24.36 -9.44 -0.52
N VAL A 160 23.83 -10.05 -1.59
CA VAL A 160 22.50 -10.66 -1.58
C VAL A 160 22.47 -11.94 -0.74
N ASP A 161 23.50 -12.79 -0.81
CA ASP A 161 23.62 -13.96 0.07
C ASP A 161 23.63 -13.56 1.55
N GLN A 162 24.42 -12.54 1.90
CA GLN A 162 24.46 -12.01 3.27
C GLN A 162 23.11 -11.44 3.72
N LEU A 163 22.35 -10.81 2.82
CA LEU A 163 20.99 -10.37 3.13
C LEU A 163 20.04 -11.56 3.36
N PHE A 164 20.10 -12.57 2.48
CA PHE A 164 19.30 -13.80 2.59
C PHE A 164 19.53 -14.52 3.92
N ASP A 165 20.79 -14.75 4.28
CA ASP A 165 21.18 -15.42 5.54
C ASP A 165 20.68 -14.65 6.77
N ARG A 166 20.81 -13.31 6.75
CA ARG A 166 20.34 -12.45 7.84
C ARG A 166 18.83 -12.47 7.97
N ILE A 167 18.08 -12.48 6.86
CA ILE A 167 16.62 -12.61 6.89
C ILE A 167 16.21 -13.96 7.49
N ALA A 168 16.86 -15.05 7.08
CA ALA A 168 16.59 -16.38 7.62
C ALA A 168 16.82 -16.44 9.13
N ALA A 169 17.82 -15.72 9.65
CA ALA A 169 18.12 -15.64 11.07
C ALA A 169 17.13 -14.81 11.90
N LEU A 170 16.30 -13.95 11.30
CA LEU A 170 15.40 -13.06 12.04
C LEU A 170 14.13 -13.75 12.56
N ASP A 171 13.77 -14.95 12.09
CA ASP A 171 12.51 -15.63 12.45
C ASP A 171 11.28 -14.70 12.38
N LEU A 172 10.85 -14.41 11.14
CA LEU A 172 9.71 -13.57 10.81
C LEU A 172 8.58 -14.43 10.22
N PRO A 173 7.86 -15.25 11.02
CA PRO A 173 6.99 -16.31 10.50
C PRO A 173 5.79 -15.81 9.69
N ASN A 174 5.38 -14.56 9.89
CA ASN A 174 4.28 -13.93 9.13
C ASN A 174 4.78 -12.96 8.05
N VAL A 175 6.05 -13.08 7.64
CA VAL A 175 6.63 -12.28 6.56
C VAL A 175 7.17 -13.23 5.50
N THR A 176 6.63 -13.13 4.29
CA THR A 176 7.12 -13.84 3.11
C THR A 176 7.97 -12.88 2.28
N PHE A 177 9.22 -13.27 2.01
CA PHE A 177 10.09 -12.55 1.08
C PHE A 177 9.94 -13.11 -0.34
N VAL A 178 10.02 -12.22 -1.31
CA VAL A 178 9.85 -12.52 -2.74
C VAL A 178 11.02 -11.93 -3.52
N LEU A 179 11.65 -12.74 -4.37
CA LEU A 179 12.67 -12.33 -5.33
C LEU A 179 12.01 -11.59 -6.50
N ASP A 180 12.52 -10.40 -6.81
CA ASP A 180 12.11 -9.60 -7.97
C ASP A 180 13.34 -8.89 -8.57
N GLY A 181 13.18 -8.29 -9.75
CA GLY A 181 14.28 -7.62 -10.45
C GLY A 181 15.34 -8.62 -10.95
N VAL A 182 16.62 -8.28 -10.83
CA VAL A 182 17.72 -9.09 -11.40
C VAL A 182 18.06 -10.35 -10.60
N ALA A 183 17.39 -10.60 -9.47
CA ALA A 183 17.62 -11.75 -8.61
C ALA A 183 16.77 -12.99 -8.98
N VAL A 184 15.92 -12.88 -10.00
CA VAL A 184 15.08 -14.01 -10.45
C VAL A 184 15.89 -15.03 -11.26
N PRO A 185 15.48 -16.32 -11.34
CA PRO A 185 16.26 -17.35 -12.04
C PRO A 185 16.62 -17.01 -13.49
N ALA A 186 15.72 -16.37 -14.24
CA ALA A 186 15.96 -15.98 -15.63
C ALA A 186 17.13 -15.01 -15.83
N SER A 187 17.58 -14.32 -14.78
CA SER A 187 18.73 -13.41 -14.86
C SER A 187 20.07 -14.14 -14.99
N GLY A 188 20.11 -15.46 -14.75
CA GLY A 188 21.24 -16.29 -15.13
C GLY A 188 21.34 -17.62 -14.37
N PRO A 189 22.09 -18.60 -14.92
CA PRO A 189 22.14 -19.96 -14.38
C PRO A 189 22.72 -20.03 -12.96
N CYS A 190 23.56 -19.08 -12.55
CA CYS A 190 24.13 -19.04 -11.20
C CYS A 190 23.11 -18.65 -10.11
N LEU A 191 21.93 -18.16 -10.50
CA LEU A 191 20.87 -17.72 -9.60
C LEU A 191 19.77 -18.78 -9.42
N ILE A 192 19.74 -19.81 -10.28
CA ILE A 192 18.80 -20.92 -10.18
C ILE A 192 18.91 -21.55 -8.79
N ASN A 193 17.82 -21.50 -8.02
CA ASN A 193 17.69 -22.02 -6.67
C ASN A 193 18.67 -21.45 -5.62
N ARG A 194 19.39 -20.37 -5.93
CA ARG A 194 20.41 -19.80 -5.01
C ARG A 194 19.81 -19.37 -3.67
N TRP A 195 18.63 -18.75 -3.71
CA TRP A 195 17.92 -18.23 -2.53
C TRP A 195 16.59 -18.95 -2.28
N SER A 196 16.55 -20.25 -2.57
CA SER A 196 15.42 -21.11 -2.19
C SER A 196 15.28 -21.13 -0.65
N PRO A 197 14.08 -21.04 -0.06
CA PRO A 197 12.76 -21.25 -0.69
C PRO A 197 12.01 -19.97 -1.07
N TRP A 198 12.69 -18.83 -1.29
CA TRP A 198 11.97 -17.62 -1.68
C TRP A 198 11.32 -17.79 -3.05
N ASN A 199 10.06 -17.37 -3.13
CA ASN A 199 9.32 -17.29 -4.38
C ASN A 199 9.88 -16.15 -5.24
N ALA A 200 9.77 -16.28 -6.56
CA ALA A 200 10.16 -15.27 -7.54
C ALA A 200 8.94 -14.74 -8.31
N THR A 201 9.07 -13.51 -8.80
CA THR A 201 8.13 -12.90 -9.74
C THR A 201 8.38 -13.38 -11.17
N TYR A 202 7.29 -13.56 -11.94
CA TYR A 202 7.30 -13.90 -13.35
C TYR A 202 6.76 -12.75 -14.18
N ILE A 203 7.45 -12.39 -15.26
CA ILE A 203 7.16 -11.29 -16.17
C ILE A 203 7.11 -11.81 -17.61
N VAL A 204 5.95 -11.68 -18.26
CA VAL A 204 5.75 -12.13 -19.64
C VAL A 204 6.71 -11.43 -20.61
N GLY A 205 7.47 -12.23 -21.34
CA GLY A 205 8.44 -11.77 -22.32
C GLY A 205 9.79 -11.34 -21.74
N GLN A 206 9.95 -11.38 -20.41
CA GLN A 206 11.26 -11.25 -19.76
C GLN A 206 11.73 -12.59 -19.18
N ASN A 207 10.81 -13.43 -18.71
CA ASN A 207 11.11 -14.77 -18.23
C ASN A 207 10.74 -15.86 -19.25
N PRO A 208 11.36 -17.05 -19.18
CA PRO A 208 11.03 -18.18 -20.06
C PRO A 208 9.57 -18.58 -19.92
N ALA A 209 8.90 -18.87 -21.05
CA ALA A 209 7.48 -19.25 -21.06
C ALA A 209 7.18 -20.49 -20.19
N GLN A 210 8.13 -21.42 -20.09
CA GLN A 210 8.06 -22.61 -19.23
C GLN A 210 7.85 -22.25 -17.75
N GLY A 211 8.41 -21.13 -17.29
CA GLY A 211 8.20 -20.63 -15.93
C GLY A 211 6.75 -20.33 -15.58
N ALA A 212 5.89 -20.08 -16.58
CA ALA A 212 4.44 -19.94 -16.40
C ALA A 212 3.67 -21.26 -16.44
N LEU A 213 4.26 -22.32 -17.00
CA LEU A 213 3.55 -23.56 -17.37
C LEU A 213 3.97 -24.77 -16.54
N ASP A 214 5.19 -24.81 -16.00
CA ASP A 214 5.71 -25.95 -15.24
C ASP A 214 6.43 -25.54 -13.95
N ASN A 215 6.89 -26.54 -13.20
CA ASN A 215 7.67 -26.38 -11.97
C ASN A 215 9.02 -27.12 -12.08
N ASN A 216 9.72 -27.00 -13.22
CA ASN A 216 11.00 -27.65 -13.42
C ASN A 216 12.11 -27.02 -12.55
N ARG A 217 12.49 -27.75 -11.50
CA ARG A 217 13.57 -27.37 -10.58
C ARG A 217 14.92 -27.12 -11.21
N THR A 218 15.23 -27.80 -12.32
CA THR A 218 16.51 -27.62 -13.02
C THR A 218 16.64 -26.21 -13.61
N ASN A 219 15.52 -25.61 -13.99
CA ASN A 219 15.46 -24.28 -14.59
C ASN A 219 15.15 -23.18 -13.54
N GLY A 220 14.80 -23.56 -12.31
CA GLY A 220 14.27 -22.63 -11.30
C GLY A 220 12.81 -22.24 -11.53
N ASP A 221 12.12 -22.91 -12.47
CA ASP A 221 10.76 -22.58 -12.87
C ASP A 221 9.80 -22.69 -11.68
N GLU A 222 10.02 -23.65 -10.77
CA GLU A 222 9.24 -23.82 -9.54
C GLU A 222 9.28 -22.64 -8.59
N THR A 223 10.29 -21.76 -8.68
CA THR A 223 10.35 -20.58 -7.82
C THR A 223 9.39 -19.49 -8.31
N TYR A 224 9.03 -19.46 -9.59
CA TYR A 224 8.05 -18.52 -10.13
C TYR A 224 6.67 -18.81 -9.58
N GLN A 225 6.26 -18.05 -8.57
CA GLN A 225 4.96 -18.21 -7.92
C GLN A 225 4.09 -16.95 -8.01
N ILE A 226 4.62 -15.84 -8.52
CA ILE A 226 3.89 -14.57 -8.52
C ILE A 226 3.92 -13.99 -9.94
N ASN A 227 2.77 -13.92 -10.58
CA ASN A 227 2.61 -13.27 -11.87
C ASN A 227 2.72 -11.74 -11.68
N ASN A 228 3.69 -11.07 -12.31
CA ASN A 228 4.03 -9.66 -12.09
C ASN A 228 4.10 -8.87 -13.41
N MET A 229 2.98 -8.39 -13.90
CA MET A 229 2.89 -7.79 -15.23
C MET A 229 3.15 -6.28 -15.20
N PRO A 230 4.03 -5.74 -16.06
CA PRO A 230 4.07 -4.29 -16.29
C PRO A 230 2.81 -3.82 -17.00
N ALA A 231 2.41 -2.57 -16.75
CA ALA A 231 1.68 -1.81 -17.75
C ALA A 231 2.49 -1.77 -19.06
N SER A 232 1.87 -2.17 -20.17
CA SER A 232 2.47 -2.10 -21.50
C SER A 232 1.67 -1.18 -22.42
N HIS A 233 1.98 -1.09 -23.71
CA HIS A 233 1.04 -0.52 -24.67
C HIS A 233 0.71 -1.58 -25.72
N PRO A 234 -0.55 -2.04 -25.86
CA PRO A 234 -1.70 -1.74 -24.99
C PRO A 234 -1.49 -2.12 -23.52
N VAL A 235 -2.17 -1.43 -22.60
CA VAL A 235 -1.97 -1.55 -21.14
C VAL A 235 -2.10 -2.98 -20.68
N ALA A 236 -3.19 -3.64 -21.09
CA ALA A 236 -3.47 -4.99 -20.67
C ALA A 236 -2.80 -6.09 -21.53
N ALA A 237 -1.93 -5.77 -22.49
CA ALA A 237 -1.44 -6.77 -23.45
C ALA A 237 -0.71 -7.95 -22.79
N LYS A 238 0.08 -7.70 -21.74
CA LYS A 238 0.76 -8.76 -20.98
C LYS A 238 -0.22 -9.60 -20.16
N LEU A 239 -1.27 -8.98 -19.64
CA LEU A 239 -2.35 -9.68 -18.94
C LEU A 239 -3.14 -10.58 -19.90
N GLN A 240 -3.45 -10.10 -21.11
CA GLN A 240 -4.09 -10.88 -22.18
C GLN A 240 -3.22 -12.06 -22.64
N ALA A 241 -1.90 -11.89 -22.70
CA ALA A 241 -0.99 -12.99 -23.01
C ALA A 241 -1.06 -14.11 -21.94
N MET A 242 -1.23 -13.75 -20.67
CA MET A 242 -1.47 -14.74 -19.61
C MET A 242 -2.87 -15.37 -19.72
N GLN A 243 -3.90 -14.62 -20.08
CA GLN A 243 -5.24 -15.17 -20.32
C GLN A 243 -5.27 -16.21 -21.44
N ALA A 244 -4.47 -16.01 -22.50
CA ALA A 244 -4.38 -16.95 -23.61
C ALA A 244 -3.86 -18.34 -23.21
N ILE A 245 -3.21 -18.45 -22.05
CA ILE A 245 -2.75 -19.71 -21.45
C ILE A 245 -3.47 -20.02 -20.13
N ASP A 246 -4.65 -19.45 -19.91
CA ASP A 246 -5.46 -19.59 -18.69
C ASP A 246 -4.68 -19.28 -17.41
N TYR A 247 -3.83 -18.25 -17.48
CA TYR A 247 -2.89 -17.82 -16.43
C TYR A 247 -1.87 -18.89 -15.99
N GLY A 248 -1.77 -20.01 -16.71
CA GLY A 248 -0.84 -21.09 -16.43
C GLY A 248 -0.95 -21.59 -14.99
N LYS A 249 0.18 -21.84 -14.35
CA LYS A 249 0.22 -22.36 -12.98
C LYS A 249 -0.15 -21.33 -11.90
N PHE A 250 -0.25 -20.04 -12.25
CA PHE A 250 -0.50 -18.98 -11.27
C PHE A 250 -1.97 -18.92 -10.82
N LEU A 251 -2.90 -19.45 -11.60
CA LEU A 251 -4.33 -19.38 -11.25
C LEU A 251 -4.68 -20.08 -9.93
N GLY A 252 -3.96 -21.16 -9.58
CA GLY A 252 -4.27 -22.02 -8.44
C GLY A 252 -3.22 -22.07 -7.33
N ASN A 253 -2.17 -21.25 -7.38
CA ASN A 253 -1.04 -21.37 -6.45
C ASN A 253 -1.18 -20.54 -5.15
N GLY A 254 -2.32 -19.87 -4.97
CA GLY A 254 -2.60 -19.07 -3.79
C GLY A 254 -1.78 -17.77 -3.69
N GLN A 255 -1.27 -17.25 -4.81
CA GLN A 255 -0.64 -15.94 -4.89
C GLN A 255 -1.45 -14.99 -5.78
N PRO A 256 -1.54 -13.70 -5.42
CA PRO A 256 -2.24 -12.72 -6.24
C PRO A 256 -1.51 -12.49 -7.55
N PHE A 257 -2.25 -12.09 -8.58
CA PHE A 257 -1.63 -11.47 -9.75
C PHE A 257 -1.27 -10.04 -9.43
N LEU A 258 -0.10 -9.59 -9.87
CA LEU A 258 0.35 -8.22 -9.72
C LEU A 258 0.40 -7.55 -11.09
N PHE A 259 0.04 -6.28 -11.09
CA PHE A 259 0.14 -5.41 -12.25
C PHE A 259 0.69 -4.07 -11.82
N TRP A 260 1.82 -3.64 -12.38
CA TRP A 260 2.55 -2.50 -11.88
C TRP A 260 2.52 -1.30 -12.83
N GLU A 261 2.43 -0.12 -12.21
CA GLU A 261 2.48 1.21 -12.83
C GLU A 261 1.47 1.47 -13.96
N PRO A 262 0.15 1.19 -13.78
CA PRO A 262 -0.82 1.86 -14.64
C PRO A 262 -0.70 3.38 -14.43
N SER A 263 -0.77 4.16 -15.51
CA SER A 263 -0.41 5.57 -15.46
C SER A 263 -1.57 6.47 -15.03
N ASP A 264 -2.81 6.06 -15.29
CA ASP A 264 -4.01 6.83 -15.03
C ASP A 264 -5.25 5.96 -14.73
N GLU A 265 -6.40 6.61 -14.51
CA GLU A 265 -7.68 5.94 -14.24
C GLU A 265 -8.16 5.07 -15.42
N PRO A 266 -8.12 5.51 -16.69
CA PRO A 266 -8.40 4.65 -17.84
C PRO A 266 -7.57 3.36 -17.88
N ASP A 267 -6.26 3.44 -17.65
CA ASP A 267 -5.36 2.28 -17.62
C ASP A 267 -5.77 1.27 -16.54
N ILE A 268 -6.13 1.78 -15.36
CA ILE A 268 -6.62 0.96 -14.25
C ILE A 268 -7.94 0.30 -14.64
N ALA A 269 -8.89 1.05 -15.20
CA ALA A 269 -10.19 0.53 -15.61
C ALA A 269 -10.07 -0.53 -16.72
N GLU A 270 -9.20 -0.32 -17.72
CA GLU A 270 -8.90 -1.30 -18.76
C GLU A 270 -8.30 -2.56 -18.16
N THR A 271 -7.35 -2.42 -17.24
CA THR A 271 -6.69 -3.55 -16.58
C THR A 271 -7.68 -4.37 -15.76
N ILE A 272 -8.55 -3.71 -14.98
CA ILE A 272 -9.60 -4.37 -14.20
C ILE A 272 -10.57 -5.10 -15.11
N THR A 273 -11.04 -4.44 -16.17
CA THR A 273 -11.96 -5.03 -17.15
C THR A 273 -11.33 -6.25 -17.82
N THR A 274 -10.06 -6.13 -18.22
CA THR A 274 -9.33 -7.25 -18.83
C THR A 274 -9.24 -8.39 -17.83
N TYR A 275 -8.75 -8.16 -16.61
CA TYR A 275 -8.67 -9.19 -15.57
C TYR A 275 -10.03 -9.88 -15.33
N ALA A 276 -11.09 -9.09 -15.20
CA ALA A 276 -12.46 -9.58 -14.95
C ALA A 276 -13.05 -10.42 -16.10
N ASN A 277 -12.49 -10.33 -17.30
CA ASN A 277 -12.90 -11.14 -18.46
C ASN A 277 -12.18 -12.50 -18.52
N GLY A 278 -11.16 -12.72 -17.69
CA GLY A 278 -10.45 -14.01 -17.59
C GLY A 278 -10.87 -14.83 -16.37
N SER A 279 -10.22 -15.99 -16.20
CA SER A 279 -10.28 -16.78 -14.97
C SER A 279 -9.75 -15.96 -13.78
N LEU A 280 -10.54 -15.90 -12.72
CA LEU A 280 -10.23 -15.10 -11.54
C LEU A 280 -9.39 -15.91 -10.54
N SER A 281 -8.28 -15.32 -10.06
CA SER A 281 -7.51 -15.86 -8.95
C SER A 281 -8.30 -15.70 -7.65
N THR A 282 -8.39 -16.75 -6.85
CA THR A 282 -9.05 -16.71 -5.53
C THR A 282 -8.32 -15.80 -4.54
N THR A 283 -7.05 -15.47 -4.80
CA THR A 283 -6.26 -14.53 -4.00
C THR A 283 -6.25 -13.10 -4.55
N GLY A 284 -6.98 -12.88 -5.65
CA GLY A 284 -7.23 -11.56 -6.19
C GLY A 284 -6.16 -11.03 -7.12
N PHE A 285 -6.29 -9.73 -7.39
CA PHE A 285 -5.44 -8.96 -8.29
C PHE A 285 -4.95 -7.70 -7.58
N ARG A 286 -3.68 -7.35 -7.75
CA ARG A 286 -3.07 -6.22 -7.05
C ARG A 286 -2.42 -5.27 -8.02
N PHE A 287 -2.70 -3.98 -7.85
CA PHE A 287 -1.92 -2.94 -8.47
C PHE A 287 -0.67 -2.63 -7.64
N ALA A 288 0.51 -2.73 -8.22
CA ALA A 288 1.71 -2.16 -7.63
C ALA A 288 1.75 -0.67 -7.95
N ILE A 289 1.63 0.17 -6.92
CA ILE A 289 1.30 1.57 -7.08
C ILE A 289 2.30 2.51 -6.42
N ASN A 290 2.53 3.63 -7.10
CA ASN A 290 3.27 4.79 -6.59
C ASN A 290 2.33 5.92 -6.13
N ILE A 291 1.00 5.73 -6.25
CA ILE A 291 -0.03 6.69 -5.81
C ILE A 291 -0.66 6.28 -4.48
N ASP A 292 -1.53 7.13 -3.93
CA ASP A 292 -2.25 6.81 -2.70
C ASP A 292 -3.12 5.55 -2.87
N PRO A 293 -3.00 4.53 -2.00
CA PRO A 293 -3.88 3.35 -2.04
C PRO A 293 -5.38 3.65 -2.03
N LEU A 294 -5.80 4.77 -1.43
CA LEU A 294 -7.21 5.18 -1.44
C LEU A 294 -7.68 5.61 -2.83
N GLN A 295 -6.79 6.21 -3.62
CA GLN A 295 -7.08 6.61 -5.00
C GLN A 295 -7.30 5.39 -5.89
N ILE A 296 -6.47 4.34 -5.74
CA ILE A 296 -6.70 3.05 -6.43
C ILE A 296 -8.01 2.40 -6.01
N ALA A 297 -8.30 2.39 -4.72
CA ALA A 297 -9.54 1.81 -4.23
C ALA A 297 -10.77 2.55 -4.80
N HIS A 298 -10.69 3.88 -4.92
CA HIS A 298 -11.71 4.69 -5.58
C HIS A 298 -11.86 4.32 -7.07
N TYR A 299 -10.76 4.31 -7.85
CA TYR A 299 -10.81 3.94 -9.27
C TYR A 299 -11.29 2.52 -9.50
N ALA A 300 -10.84 1.57 -8.68
CA ALA A 300 -11.30 0.19 -8.76
C ALA A 300 -12.81 0.11 -8.53
N SER A 301 -13.33 0.79 -7.50
CA SER A 301 -14.77 0.80 -7.19
C SER A 301 -15.62 1.35 -8.34
N TYR A 302 -15.11 2.37 -9.05
CA TYR A 302 -15.78 2.93 -10.21
C TYR A 302 -15.79 1.95 -11.39
N ALA A 303 -14.64 1.33 -11.68
CA ALA A 303 -14.46 0.44 -12.82
C ALA A 303 -15.23 -0.89 -12.69
N ALA A 304 -15.37 -1.45 -11.48
CA ALA A 304 -16.06 -2.73 -11.29
C ALA A 304 -17.60 -2.62 -11.33
N GLY A 305 -18.13 -1.41 -11.33
CA GLY A 305 -19.57 -1.13 -11.26
C GLY A 305 -20.19 -1.43 -9.88
N PRO A 306 -21.44 -0.99 -9.63
CA PRO A 306 -22.06 -1.03 -8.30
C PRO A 306 -22.22 -2.43 -7.68
N SER A 307 -22.15 -3.49 -8.49
CA SER A 307 -22.45 -4.87 -8.09
C SER A 307 -21.23 -5.72 -7.71
N ARG A 308 -19.99 -5.24 -7.87
CA ARG A 308 -18.78 -6.09 -7.76
C ARG A 308 -17.69 -5.65 -6.77
N LEU A 309 -17.77 -4.47 -6.14
CA LEU A 309 -16.74 -4.02 -5.18
C LEU A 309 -17.27 -3.23 -3.96
N SER A 310 -18.55 -2.83 -3.96
CA SER A 310 -19.07 -1.89 -2.94
C SER A 310 -18.95 -2.43 -1.52
N THR A 311 -19.16 -3.73 -1.32
CA THR A 311 -19.20 -4.31 0.04
C THR A 311 -17.83 -4.36 0.70
N ALA A 312 -16.76 -4.68 -0.05
CA ALA A 312 -15.40 -4.74 0.49
C ALA A 312 -14.78 -3.35 0.70
N PHE A 313 -15.04 -2.41 -0.20
CA PHE A 313 -14.59 -1.02 -0.07
C PHE A 313 -15.27 -0.32 1.10
N ASP A 314 -16.61 -0.38 1.18
CA ASP A 314 -17.36 0.25 2.26
C ASP A 314 -16.98 -0.35 3.61
N ALA A 315 -16.85 -1.68 3.71
CA ALA A 315 -16.38 -2.33 4.93
C ALA A 315 -14.96 -1.86 5.33
N ARG A 316 -14.07 -1.63 4.36
CA ARG A 316 -12.70 -1.18 4.62
C ARG A 316 -12.62 0.28 5.03
N VAL A 317 -13.36 1.17 4.38
CA VAL A 317 -13.47 2.59 4.76
C VAL A 317 -14.09 2.70 6.15
N ASN A 318 -15.24 2.04 6.37
CA ASN A 318 -15.91 2.02 7.67
C ASN A 318 -15.00 1.47 8.79
N SER A 319 -14.17 0.47 8.48
CA SER A 319 -13.23 -0.09 9.45
C SER A 319 -12.05 0.84 9.74
N ILE A 320 -11.56 1.61 8.76
CA ILE A 320 -10.56 2.66 8.99
C ILE A 320 -11.15 3.77 9.85
N GLU A 321 -12.38 4.20 9.56
CA GLU A 321 -13.09 5.21 10.36
C GLU A 321 -13.31 4.73 11.80
N ALA A 322 -13.69 3.46 12.00
CA ALA A 322 -13.83 2.85 13.33
C ALA A 322 -12.49 2.77 14.09
N ASP A 323 -11.39 2.41 13.41
CA ASP A 323 -10.06 2.39 14.02
C ASP A 323 -9.63 3.82 14.44
N VAL A 324 -9.89 4.82 13.60
CA VAL A 324 -9.61 6.24 13.92
C VAL A 324 -10.47 6.72 15.08
N ALA A 325 -11.75 6.34 15.14
CA ALA A 325 -12.65 6.68 16.24
C ALA A 325 -12.25 5.99 17.56
N SER A 326 -11.77 4.74 17.49
CA SER A 326 -11.38 3.94 18.66
C SER A 326 -9.97 4.26 19.19
N ALA A 327 -9.10 4.89 18.38
CA ALA A 327 -7.77 5.34 18.80
C ALA A 327 -7.79 6.39 19.93
N GLY A 328 -8.98 6.76 20.42
CA GLY A 328 -9.18 7.70 21.50
C GLY A 328 -8.97 9.13 21.01
N THR A 329 -9.82 10.04 21.45
CA THR A 329 -9.45 11.45 21.49
C THR A 329 -8.13 11.54 22.27
N CYS A 330 -7.00 11.74 21.59
CA CYS A 330 -5.79 12.24 22.23
C CYS A 330 -6.26 13.38 23.14
N GLY A 331 -6.10 13.20 24.45
CA GLY A 331 -6.66 14.10 25.47
C GLY A 331 -6.42 15.54 25.07
N ALA A 332 -7.49 16.35 25.13
CA ALA A 332 -7.55 17.71 24.63
C ALA A 332 -6.22 18.46 24.76
N CYS A 333 -5.47 18.57 23.67
CA CYS A 333 -4.51 19.64 23.51
C CYS A 333 -5.31 20.87 23.06
N PRO A 334 -5.32 21.99 23.81
CA PRO A 334 -5.90 23.22 23.31
C PRO A 334 -4.98 23.74 22.21
N VAL A 335 -5.41 23.64 20.95
CA VAL A 335 -4.68 24.20 19.81
C VAL A 335 -5.62 25.11 19.04
N SER A 336 -5.41 26.41 19.17
CA SER A 336 -5.94 27.43 18.27
C SER A 336 -5.10 27.44 16.99
N GLY A 337 -5.74 27.32 15.83
CA GLY A 337 -5.06 27.38 14.53
C GLY A 337 -6.04 27.60 13.37
N THR A 338 -5.65 28.51 12.49
CA THR A 338 -6.36 28.91 11.26
C THR A 338 -6.18 27.87 10.15
N ILE A 339 -7.26 27.60 9.41
CA ILE A 339 -7.33 26.60 8.32
C ILE A 339 -7.03 27.28 6.98
N LEU A 340 -6.14 26.72 6.16
CA LEU A 340 -6.00 27.04 4.73
C LEU A 340 -6.42 25.81 3.92
N LEU A 341 -7.43 25.95 3.07
CA LEU A 341 -7.83 24.93 2.11
C LEU A 341 -6.98 25.10 0.86
N ASN A 342 -6.36 24.02 0.38
CA ASN A 342 -5.67 23.98 -0.90
C ASN A 342 -6.48 23.05 -1.82
N ASN A 343 -7.33 23.63 -2.65
CA ASN A 343 -7.83 23.00 -3.87
C ASN A 343 -7.24 23.80 -5.03
N GLY A 344 -6.81 23.09 -6.08
CA GLY A 344 -5.90 23.58 -7.13
C GLY A 344 -6.10 25.03 -7.59
N THR A 345 -4.94 25.71 -7.72
CA THR A 345 -4.71 27.01 -8.37
C THR A 345 -5.78 28.06 -8.12
N HIS A 346 -5.74 28.79 -7.01
CA HIS A 346 -5.95 30.25 -6.89
C HIS A 346 -5.65 30.65 -5.43
N GLY A 347 -4.73 31.59 -5.21
CA GLY A 347 -4.33 32.03 -3.87
C GLY A 347 -5.23 33.16 -3.35
N VAL A 348 -5.70 33.04 -2.11
CA VAL A 348 -6.29 34.18 -1.38
C VAL A 348 -5.18 34.79 -0.52
N GLU A 349 -4.86 36.06 -0.77
CA GLU A 349 -3.87 36.81 0.00
C GLU A 349 -4.59 37.70 1.01
N VAL A 350 -4.32 37.49 2.31
CA VAL A 350 -4.89 38.32 3.38
C VAL A 350 -3.81 39.30 3.84
N HIS A 351 -3.99 40.58 3.55
CA HIS A 351 -3.11 41.63 4.05
C HIS A 351 -3.49 42.03 5.48
N PRO A 352 -2.57 42.01 6.45
CA PRO A 352 -2.88 42.23 7.86
C PRO A 352 -3.16 43.68 8.27
N ALA A 353 -3.34 44.60 7.31
CA ALA A 353 -3.41 46.04 7.60
C ALA A 353 -4.72 46.74 7.23
N ASN A 354 -5.64 46.12 6.48
CA ASN A 354 -6.94 46.72 6.15
C ASN A 354 -8.03 45.65 6.16
N SER A 355 -9.14 45.91 6.85
CA SER A 355 -10.30 45.03 7.03
C SER A 355 -11.16 44.86 5.77
N THR A 356 -10.54 44.73 4.61
CA THR A 356 -11.23 44.52 3.33
C THR A 356 -10.68 43.25 2.69
N VAL A 357 -11.53 42.22 2.63
CA VAL A 357 -11.27 41.01 1.86
C VAL A 357 -11.81 41.26 0.46
N GLN A 358 -10.92 41.38 -0.52
CA GLN A 358 -11.32 41.46 -1.92
C GLN A 358 -11.27 40.04 -2.50
N VAL A 359 -12.43 39.54 -2.92
CA VAL A 359 -12.57 38.21 -3.53
C VAL A 359 -12.75 38.41 -5.03
N ASP A 360 -11.69 38.15 -5.79
CA ASP A 360 -11.80 38.08 -7.25
C ASP A 360 -11.97 36.60 -7.66
N ALA A 361 -13.19 36.19 -7.95
CA ALA A 361 -13.46 34.95 -8.69
C ALA A 361 -14.83 34.98 -9.38
N PRO A 362 -14.93 34.59 -10.67
CA PRO A 362 -16.19 34.24 -11.29
C PRO A 362 -16.52 32.78 -10.94
N PHE A 363 -17.53 32.56 -10.11
CA PHE A 363 -18.14 31.24 -9.98
C PHE A 363 -19.05 31.00 -11.18
N ALA A 364 -18.65 30.15 -12.12
CA ALA A 364 -19.56 29.63 -13.14
C ALA A 364 -20.37 28.47 -12.53
N PHE A 365 -21.46 28.80 -11.83
CA PHE A 365 -22.54 27.84 -11.62
C PHE A 365 -23.40 27.85 -12.89
N GLY A 366 -23.61 26.68 -13.50
CA GLY A 366 -24.53 26.55 -14.63
C GLY A 366 -25.97 26.77 -14.16
N GLY A 367 -26.46 28.00 -14.29
CA GLY A 367 -27.87 28.40 -14.04
C GLY A 367 -28.01 29.58 -13.07
N ASP A 368 -29.05 30.40 -13.29
CA ASP A 368 -29.40 31.58 -12.48
C ASP A 368 -29.70 31.20 -11.02
N GLN A 369 -28.70 31.27 -10.14
CA GLN A 369 -28.87 31.17 -8.69
C GLN A 369 -28.29 32.41 -8.03
N ASP A 370 -29.07 33.01 -7.13
CA ASP A 370 -28.58 34.05 -6.22
C ASP A 370 -28.09 33.39 -4.93
N CYS A 371 -26.80 33.53 -4.65
CA CYS A 371 -26.19 33.06 -3.42
C CYS A 371 -25.80 34.26 -2.55
N HIS A 372 -26.25 34.26 -1.30
CA HIS A 372 -25.84 35.22 -0.29
C HIS A 372 -24.90 34.55 0.72
N VAL A 373 -23.78 35.22 1.00
CA VAL A 373 -22.86 34.83 2.07
C VAL A 373 -22.96 35.87 3.18
N ALA A 374 -23.44 35.46 4.34
CA ALA A 374 -23.47 36.30 5.53
C ALA A 374 -22.26 35.97 6.42
N LEU A 375 -21.55 37.01 6.86
CA LEU A 375 -20.49 36.92 7.85
C LEU A 375 -21.04 37.38 9.19
N ALA A 376 -20.85 36.57 10.23
CA ALA A 376 -21.14 36.95 11.60
C ALA A 376 -19.85 36.87 12.42
N GLU A 377 -19.42 38.02 12.95
CA GLU A 377 -18.39 38.07 13.98
C GLU A 377 -19.00 37.65 15.31
N SER A 378 -18.40 36.65 15.94
CA SER A 378 -18.68 36.34 17.35
C SER A 378 -17.80 37.20 18.25
N SER A 379 -18.28 37.48 19.46
CA SER A 379 -17.61 38.30 20.49
C SER A 379 -16.24 37.78 20.96
N ASN A 380 -15.80 36.62 20.46
CA ASN A 380 -14.50 36.01 20.76
C ASN A 380 -13.52 36.04 19.57
N GLY A 381 -13.79 36.85 18.55
CA GLY A 381 -12.87 37.04 17.42
C GLY A 381 -12.90 35.90 16.39
N HIS A 382 -13.96 35.09 16.37
CA HIS A 382 -14.19 34.10 15.32
C HIS A 382 -15.21 34.62 14.32
N VAL A 383 -14.90 34.50 13.03
CA VAL A 383 -15.82 34.78 11.93
C VAL A 383 -16.44 33.46 11.47
N ALA A 384 -17.77 33.36 11.58
CA ALA A 384 -18.52 32.29 10.95
C ALA A 384 -19.09 32.81 9.62
N PHE A 385 -19.04 32.00 8.58
CA PHE A 385 -19.77 32.26 7.33
C PHE A 385 -20.90 31.25 7.17
N THR A 386 -22.05 31.76 6.74
CA THR A 386 -23.15 30.93 6.25
C THR A 386 -23.40 31.30 4.81
N ALA A 387 -23.32 30.32 3.92
CA ALA A 387 -23.71 30.50 2.52
C ALA A 387 -25.11 29.90 2.33
N SER A 388 -26.03 30.70 1.80
CA SER A 388 -27.36 30.25 1.39
C SER A 388 -27.56 30.59 -0.08
N CYS A 389 -27.83 29.58 -0.89
CA CYS A 389 -28.19 29.76 -2.29
C CYS A 389 -29.69 29.54 -2.45
N GLN A 390 -30.34 30.44 -3.18
CA GLN A 390 -31.76 30.34 -3.51
C GLN A 390 -31.89 30.15 -5.02
N ALA A 391 -32.54 29.06 -5.44
CA ALA A 391 -32.86 28.83 -6.83
C ALA A 391 -33.96 29.80 -7.26
N LEU A 392 -33.75 30.57 -8.33
CA LEU A 392 -34.70 31.59 -8.81
C LEU A 392 -35.84 31.03 -9.68
N SER A 393 -36.02 29.71 -9.76
CA SER A 393 -37.17 29.11 -10.46
C SER A 393 -38.15 28.45 -9.49
N ALA A 394 -39.43 28.68 -9.77
CA ALA A 394 -40.56 28.56 -8.85
C ALA A 394 -40.67 27.22 -8.09
N GLY A 395 -40.72 27.31 -6.75
CA GLY A 395 -41.62 26.46 -5.96
C GLY A 395 -41.03 25.37 -5.08
N ALA A 396 -39.71 25.21 -4.94
CA ALA A 396 -39.12 24.23 -4.01
C ALA A 396 -37.97 24.82 -3.20
N ASN A 397 -38.19 24.98 -1.88
CA ASN A 397 -37.13 25.32 -0.93
C ASN A 397 -36.31 24.05 -0.62
N ALA A 398 -35.18 23.87 -1.30
CA ALA A 398 -34.15 22.94 -0.84
C ALA A 398 -33.07 23.72 -0.09
N VAL A 399 -33.06 23.60 1.24
CA VAL A 399 -31.97 24.14 2.08
C VAL A 399 -30.92 23.04 2.22
N ALA A 400 -29.79 23.18 1.52
CA ALA A 400 -28.62 22.34 1.77
C ALA A 400 -27.74 23.03 2.82
N SER A 401 -27.69 22.50 4.03
CA SER A 401 -26.77 22.93 5.07
C SER A 401 -25.55 22.00 5.06
N VAL A 402 -24.38 22.53 4.68
CA VAL A 402 -23.12 21.79 4.75
C VAL A 402 -22.41 22.14 6.06
N HIS A 403 -22.26 21.15 6.95
CA HIS A 403 -21.41 21.27 8.14
C HIS A 403 -20.16 20.42 7.93
N ALA A 404 -18.98 21.04 7.91
CA ALA A 404 -17.70 20.34 7.80
C ALA A 404 -16.88 20.53 9.09
N LEU A 405 -16.23 19.45 9.55
CA LEU A 405 -15.33 19.42 10.72
C LEU A 405 -13.96 18.91 10.28
N ALA A 406 -12.88 19.62 10.64
CA ALA A 406 -11.50 19.25 10.33
C ALA A 406 -10.60 19.31 11.58
N ARG A 407 -9.58 18.43 11.67
CA ARG A 407 -8.57 18.36 12.75
C ARG A 407 -7.18 18.79 12.26
N LEU A 408 -6.41 19.47 13.12
CA LEU A 408 -4.99 19.84 12.91
C LEU A 408 -4.03 18.94 13.73
N ALA A 409 -2.80 18.78 13.24
CA ALA A 409 -1.64 18.28 13.98
C ALA A 409 -0.85 19.45 14.62
N PRO A 410 -0.28 19.30 15.84
CA PRO A 410 0.38 20.40 16.54
C PRO A 410 1.79 20.70 16.01
N ALA A 411 2.08 21.99 15.80
CA ALA A 411 3.44 22.48 15.62
C ALA A 411 4.16 22.52 16.98
N ARG A 412 5.16 21.66 17.20
CA ARG A 412 6.17 21.87 18.25
C ARG A 412 7.35 22.64 17.66
N LYS A 413 7.64 23.82 18.20
CA LYS A 413 8.99 24.38 18.17
C LYS A 413 9.88 23.54 19.10
N CYS A 414 10.47 22.48 18.57
CA CYS A 414 11.76 22.02 19.08
C CYS A 414 12.82 22.84 18.35
N ALA A 415 13.60 23.63 19.08
CA ALA A 415 14.80 24.23 18.53
C ALA A 415 15.79 23.10 18.21
N TYR A 416 15.79 22.67 16.95
CA TYR A 416 16.88 21.93 16.34
C TYR A 416 17.42 22.84 15.25
N GLN A 417 18.59 23.45 15.47
CA GLN A 417 19.33 24.09 14.40
C GLN A 417 19.90 22.99 13.51
N ALA A 418 19.21 22.67 12.42
CA ALA A 418 19.79 22.00 11.26
C ALA A 418 20.05 23.06 10.18
N PRO A 419 21.23 23.08 9.54
CA PRO A 419 21.53 23.99 8.45
C PRO A 419 20.67 23.65 7.22
N GLY A 420 20.26 24.70 6.52
CA GLY A 420 19.12 24.70 5.60
C GLY A 420 19.17 23.70 4.45
N LEU A 421 17.98 23.21 4.10
CA LEU A 421 17.64 22.65 2.81
C LEU A 421 16.17 22.98 2.54
N ARG A 422 15.92 24.02 1.74
CA ARG A 422 14.64 24.17 1.03
C ARG A 422 14.70 23.24 -0.19
N LYS A 423 13.73 22.34 -0.34
CA LYS A 423 13.38 21.83 -1.66
C LYS A 423 11.90 21.46 -1.73
N GLN A 424 11.22 22.06 -2.70
CA GLN A 424 9.97 21.54 -3.26
C GLN A 424 10.28 20.17 -3.87
N VAL A 425 9.43 19.20 -3.55
CA VAL A 425 9.33 17.94 -4.28
C VAL A 425 8.33 18.20 -5.41
N PRO A 426 8.68 18.01 -6.70
CA PRO A 426 7.67 17.99 -7.74
C PRO A 426 6.85 16.70 -7.57
N TYR A 427 5.53 16.86 -7.60
CA TYR A 427 4.62 15.75 -7.86
C TYR A 427 4.96 15.18 -9.25
N TRP A 428 5.12 13.87 -9.33
CA TRP A 428 5.10 13.10 -10.58
C TRP A 428 3.75 12.39 -10.65
#